data_AF-A0A2V7ICT2-F1
#
_entry.id   AF-A0A2V7ICT2-F1
#
_cell.length_a   1.000
_cell.length_b   1.000
_cell.length_c   1.000
_cell.angle_alpha   90.00
_cell.angle_beta   90.00
_cell.angle_gamma   90.00
#
_symmetry.space_group_name_H-M   'P 1'
#
loop_
_entity.id
_entity.type
_entity.pdbx_description
1 polymer ?
#
loop_
_entity_poly.entity_id
_entity_poly.type
_entity_poly.pdbx_seq_one_letter_code
_entity_poly.pdbx_strand_id
1 'polypeptide(L)'
;MGLAGQTTAAAGAGGGPPTRQTVVAGAHYRAGWLHRLFLGAHYRELWATPLEVEVLDLSRFAGGLTPTGCGGRRQTKVLRLLGKDGRQYVFRSVDKDPTLALPPELRATFARDVVQDQISSAHPGAPLVVAPLLDAAGVLHAEPRIALLPDDPRL
;
A
#
# COMPACT_ATOMS: atom_id res chain seq x y z
N MET A 1 8.56 30.94 30.49
CA MET A 1 8.03 31.13 29.12
C MET A 1 8.77 30.14 28.24
N GLY A 2 8.43 28.86 28.09
CA GLY A 2 7.14 28.24 27.68
C GLY A 2 7.17 28.10 26.15
N LEU A 3 7.11 26.93 25.48
CA LEU A 3 6.70 25.57 25.80
C LEU A 3 7.50 24.59 24.92
N ALA A 4 7.99 23.49 25.50
CA ALA A 4 8.50 22.33 24.77
C ALA A 4 7.30 21.57 24.17
N GLY A 5 7.21 21.54 22.84
CA GLY A 5 6.24 20.70 22.12
C GLY A 5 6.69 19.25 22.15
N GLN A 6 6.25 18.50 23.18
CA GLN A 6 6.31 17.05 23.18
C GLN A 6 5.30 16.54 22.15
N THR A 7 5.77 16.06 21.01
CA THR A 7 4.95 15.26 20.10
C THR A 7 4.82 13.87 20.73
N THR A 8 3.81 13.68 21.57
CA THR A 8 3.39 12.37 22.05
C THR A 8 2.85 11.58 20.86
N ALA A 9 3.62 10.62 20.38
CA ALA A 9 3.10 9.52 19.57
C ALA A 9 2.06 8.79 20.42
N ALA A 10 0.79 8.96 20.09
CA ALA A 10 -0.29 8.22 20.72
C ALA A 10 -0.17 6.74 20.30
N ALA A 11 0.52 5.96 21.12
CA ALA A 11 0.42 4.51 21.12
C ALA A 11 -1.02 4.14 21.49
N GLY A 12 -1.83 3.81 20.47
CA GLY A 12 -3.19 3.32 20.65
C GLY A 12 -3.17 1.99 21.42
N ALA A 13 -3.78 2.00 22.61
CA ALA A 13 -3.93 0.88 23.50
C ALA A 13 -4.91 -0.18 22.97
N GLY A 14 -4.57 -1.46 23.18
CA GLY A 14 -5.49 -2.60 23.11
C GLY A 14 -4.82 -3.93 22.73
N GLY A 15 -4.40 -4.76 23.71
CA GLY A 15 -4.26 -6.23 23.62
C GLY A 15 -3.26 -6.88 22.65
N GLY A 16 -2.04 -7.20 23.12
CA GLY A 16 -1.05 -8.08 22.45
C GLY A 16 -0.21 -7.41 21.34
N PRO A 17 0.97 -7.93 20.98
CA PRO A 17 1.70 -7.41 19.82
C PRO A 17 0.87 -7.60 18.53
N PRO A 18 0.97 -6.69 17.54
CA PRO A 18 0.30 -6.89 16.26
C PRO A 18 0.83 -8.17 15.60
N THR A 19 -0.08 -9.00 15.09
CA THR A 19 0.29 -10.17 14.28
C THR A 19 1.05 -9.70 13.05
N ARG A 20 2.15 -10.38 12.74
CA ARG A 20 2.96 -10.09 11.56
C ARG A 20 3.00 -11.27 10.62
N GLN A 21 3.08 -10.97 9.33
CA GLN A 21 3.13 -11.96 8.27
C GLN A 21 4.15 -11.55 7.21
N THR A 22 4.93 -12.52 6.74
CA THR A 22 5.80 -12.35 5.59
C THR A 22 4.97 -12.42 4.31
N VAL A 23 5.03 -11.36 3.51
CA VAL A 23 4.33 -11.24 2.22
C VAL A 23 5.30 -10.80 1.14
N VAL A 24 4.97 -11.07 -0.13
CA VAL A 24 5.69 -10.57 -1.30
C VAL A 24 4.74 -9.72 -2.11
N ALA A 25 5.03 -8.42 -2.25
CA ALA A 25 4.11 -7.46 -2.86
C ALA A 25 3.83 -7.73 -4.34
N GLY A 26 4.81 -8.25 -5.09
CA GLY A 26 4.68 -8.48 -6.53
C GLY A 26 5.53 -9.64 -7.01
N ALA A 27 5.32 -10.84 -6.45
CA ALA A 27 6.07 -12.05 -6.82
C ALA A 27 6.04 -12.36 -8.33
N HIS A 28 4.96 -11.95 -9.01
CA HIS A 28 4.76 -12.12 -10.45
C HIS A 28 5.63 -11.19 -11.32
N TYR A 29 6.31 -10.20 -10.75
CA TYR A 29 7.24 -9.33 -11.50
C TYR A 29 8.64 -9.94 -11.68
N ARG A 30 8.90 -11.13 -11.12
CA ARG A 30 10.15 -11.86 -11.35
C ARG A 30 10.33 -12.11 -12.84
N ALA A 31 11.48 -11.69 -13.36
CA ALA A 31 11.76 -11.72 -14.78
C ALA A 31 13.20 -12.19 -15.06
N GLY A 32 13.33 -13.06 -16.07
CA GLY A 32 14.63 -13.51 -16.60
C GLY A 32 15.31 -12.45 -17.47
N TRP A 33 16.52 -12.75 -17.93
CA TRP A 33 17.37 -11.79 -18.66
C TRP A 33 16.75 -11.29 -19.98
N LEU A 34 16.10 -12.17 -20.74
CA LEU A 34 15.41 -11.79 -21.99
C LEU A 34 14.29 -10.79 -21.72
N HIS A 35 13.45 -11.06 -20.72
CA HIS A 35 12.35 -10.17 -20.34
C HIS A 35 12.89 -8.81 -19.89
N ARG A 36 13.96 -8.80 -19.07
CA ARG A 36 14.61 -7.55 -18.63
C ARG A 36 15.28 -6.77 -19.76
N LEU A 37 15.76 -7.45 -20.79
CA LEU A 37 16.32 -6.81 -21.98
C LEU A 37 15.26 -6.02 -22.76
N PHE A 38 14.07 -6.58 -22.92
CA PHE A 38 12.98 -5.95 -23.68
C PHE A 38 12.10 -4.99 -22.86
N LEU A 39 11.81 -5.34 -21.60
CA LEU A 39 10.87 -4.64 -20.72
C LEU A 39 11.54 -4.05 -19.48
N GLY A 40 12.86 -3.90 -19.49
CA GLY A 40 13.62 -3.23 -18.44
C GLY A 40 13.82 -4.05 -17.15
N ALA A 41 14.91 -3.72 -16.44
CA ALA A 41 15.23 -4.32 -15.15
C ALA A 41 14.28 -3.85 -14.03
N HIS A 42 13.94 -2.56 -14.02
CA HIS A 42 12.98 -1.93 -13.10
C HIS A 42 13.24 -2.26 -11.60
N TYR A 43 12.23 -2.09 -10.73
CA TYR A 43 12.32 -2.43 -9.30
C TYR A 43 11.89 -3.88 -9.02
N ARG A 44 11.96 -4.78 -10.02
CA ARG A 44 11.41 -6.14 -9.95
C ARG A 44 11.96 -6.95 -8.76
N GLU A 45 13.22 -6.74 -8.41
CA GLU A 45 13.84 -7.38 -7.24
C GLU A 45 13.20 -6.91 -5.94
N LEU A 46 12.96 -5.60 -5.81
CA LEU A 46 12.29 -5.04 -4.65
C LEU A 46 10.83 -5.49 -4.55
N TRP A 47 10.12 -5.58 -5.68
CA TRP A 47 8.76 -6.14 -5.74
C TRP A 47 8.69 -7.62 -5.33
N ALA A 48 9.74 -8.39 -5.64
CA ALA A 48 9.84 -9.81 -5.34
C ALA A 48 10.50 -10.10 -3.98
N THR A 49 10.89 -9.07 -3.23
CA THR A 49 11.52 -9.19 -1.90
C THR A 49 10.46 -9.51 -0.85
N PRO A 50 10.60 -10.60 -0.07
CA PRO A 50 9.75 -10.88 1.07
C PRO A 50 9.89 -9.80 2.14
N LEU A 51 8.76 -9.31 2.65
CA LEU A 51 8.70 -8.29 3.70
C LEU A 51 7.77 -8.78 4.81
N GLU A 52 8.23 -8.66 6.05
CA GLU A 52 7.39 -8.85 7.23
C GLU A 52 6.56 -7.59 7.47
N VAL A 53 5.23 -7.71 7.42
CA VAL A 53 4.29 -6.60 7.60
C VAL A 53 3.28 -6.92 8.69
N GLU A 54 2.73 -5.90 9.31
CA GLU A 54 1.64 -6.06 10.26
C GLU A 54 0.34 -6.47 9.54
N VAL A 55 -0.42 -7.38 10.14
CA VAL A 55 -1.78 -7.70 9.71
C VAL A 55 -2.71 -6.64 10.29
N LEU A 56 -3.44 -5.96 9.41
CA LEU A 56 -4.37 -4.90 9.80
C LEU A 56 -5.64 -5.50 10.40
N ASP A 57 -5.71 -5.49 11.74
CA ASP A 57 -6.92 -5.82 12.47
C ASP A 57 -7.86 -4.60 12.54
N LEU A 58 -8.90 -4.61 11.72
CA LEU A 58 -9.92 -3.54 11.67
C LEU A 58 -10.72 -3.43 12.97
N SER A 59 -10.73 -4.41 13.87
CA SER A 59 -11.43 -4.29 15.17
C SER A 59 -10.63 -3.49 16.20
N ARG A 60 -9.30 -3.50 16.06
CA ARG A 60 -8.35 -2.97 17.05
C ARG A 60 -7.72 -1.66 16.62
N PHE A 61 -7.27 -1.56 15.37
CA PHE A 61 -6.55 -0.39 14.87
C PHE A 61 -7.42 0.86 14.98
N ALA A 62 -6.85 1.99 15.42
CA ALA A 62 -7.57 3.26 15.62
C ALA A 62 -8.84 3.15 16.51
N GLY A 63 -8.85 2.22 17.47
CA GLY A 63 -10.01 1.93 18.33
C GLY A 63 -11.12 1.13 17.63
N GLY A 64 -10.86 0.65 16.41
CA GLY A 64 -11.81 0.03 15.50
C GLY A 64 -12.01 0.88 14.26
N LEU A 65 -11.83 0.27 13.09
CA LEU A 65 -12.05 0.82 11.78
C LEU A 65 -13.39 0.33 11.21
N THR A 66 -14.17 1.28 10.70
CA THR A 66 -15.41 1.01 9.98
C THR A 66 -15.23 1.37 8.50
N PRO A 67 -15.49 0.42 7.58
CA PRO A 67 -15.53 0.73 6.15
C PRO A 67 -16.57 1.79 5.84
N THR A 68 -16.16 2.83 5.12
CA THR A 68 -17.04 3.94 4.72
C THR A 68 -17.24 4.02 3.22
N GLY A 69 -16.38 3.35 2.44
CA GLY A 69 -16.56 3.21 1.02
C GLY A 69 -15.33 2.68 0.30
N CYS A 70 -15.55 2.15 -0.88
CA CYS A 70 -14.51 1.75 -1.80
C CYS A 70 -14.40 2.77 -2.94
N GLY A 71 -13.20 2.90 -3.46
CA GLY A 71 -12.88 3.76 -4.59
C GLY A 71 -11.64 3.24 -5.28
N GLY A 72 -11.07 4.09 -6.12
CA GLY A 72 -10.06 3.65 -7.05
C GLY A 72 -10.54 3.81 -8.47
N ARG A 73 -9.78 4.56 -9.27
CA ARG A 73 -10.04 4.62 -10.70
C ARG A 73 -9.47 3.34 -11.35
N ARG A 74 -9.10 3.43 -12.62
CA ARG A 74 -8.61 2.34 -13.46
C ARG A 74 -7.24 1.74 -13.07
N GLN A 75 -6.76 1.93 -11.84
CA GLN A 75 -5.36 1.65 -11.46
C GLN A 75 -5.16 1.17 -10.01
N THR A 76 -5.94 1.63 -9.03
CA THR A 76 -5.64 1.37 -7.61
C THR A 76 -6.92 1.11 -6.85
N LYS A 77 -7.02 -0.02 -6.14
CA LYS A 77 -8.14 -0.27 -5.23
C LYS A 77 -7.91 0.53 -3.95
N VAL A 78 -8.88 1.36 -3.59
CA VAL A 78 -8.81 2.22 -2.41
C VAL A 78 -9.99 1.92 -1.50
N LEU A 79 -9.70 1.63 -0.24
CA LEU A 79 -10.69 1.44 0.81
C LEU A 79 -10.59 2.63 1.77
N ARG A 80 -11.72 3.29 2.01
CA ARG A 80 -11.87 4.39 2.97
C ARG A 80 -12.44 3.84 4.26
N LEU A 81 -11.82 4.20 5.36
CA LEU A 81 -12.13 3.69 6.70
C LEU A 81 -12.28 4.88 7.66
N LEU A 82 -13.17 4.77 8.62
CA LEU A 82 -13.32 5.71 9.73
C LEU A 82 -12.91 5.01 11.02
N GLY A 83 -11.94 5.59 11.73
CA GLY A 83 -11.54 5.12 13.06
C GLY A 83 -12.47 5.64 14.15
N LYS A 84 -12.57 4.91 15.27
CA LYS A 84 -13.25 5.40 16.48
C LYS A 84 -12.52 6.56 17.15
N ASP A 85 -11.26 6.79 16.79
CA ASP A 85 -10.50 7.99 17.12
C ASP A 85 -10.98 9.27 16.36
N GLY A 86 -11.98 9.14 15.49
CA GLY A 86 -12.55 10.23 14.70
C GLY A 86 -11.76 10.58 13.44
N ARG A 87 -10.69 9.83 13.12
CA ARG A 87 -9.85 10.08 11.93
C ARG A 87 -10.27 9.23 10.75
N GLN A 88 -10.10 9.78 9.55
CA GLN A 88 -10.25 9.03 8.30
C GLN A 88 -8.94 8.36 7.91
N TYR A 89 -9.04 7.11 7.49
CA TYR A 89 -7.95 6.28 7.04
C TYR A 89 -8.21 5.84 5.59
N VAL A 90 -7.13 5.70 4.83
CA VAL A 90 -7.18 5.27 3.43
C VAL A 90 -6.22 4.11 3.25
N PHE A 91 -6.78 2.93 2.98
CA PHE A 91 -6.00 1.75 2.61
C PHE A 91 -5.94 1.65 1.08
N ARG A 92 -4.75 1.46 0.53
CA ARG A 92 -4.52 1.45 -0.93
C ARG A 92 -3.68 0.23 -1.29
N SER A 93 -4.02 -0.44 -2.38
CA SER A 93 -3.17 -1.53 -2.89
C SER A 93 -1.79 -0.99 -3.27
N VAL A 94 -0.74 -1.70 -2.85
CA VAL A 94 0.65 -1.43 -3.26
C VAL A 94 0.80 -1.77 -4.74
N ASP A 95 0.44 -3.01 -5.07
CA ASP A 95 0.35 -3.45 -6.45
C ASP A 95 -0.90 -2.87 -7.13
N LYS A 96 -0.69 -2.28 -8.30
CA LYS A 96 -1.71 -1.56 -9.06
C LYS A 96 -2.25 -2.46 -10.15
N ASP A 97 -3.52 -2.31 -10.46
CA ASP A 97 -4.17 -3.04 -11.55
C ASP A 97 -4.56 -2.05 -12.65
N PRO A 98 -3.72 -1.89 -13.69
CA PRO A 98 -3.98 -1.00 -14.80
C PRO A 98 -4.92 -1.58 -15.86
N THR A 99 -5.46 -2.79 -15.68
CA THR A 99 -6.23 -3.50 -16.71
C THR A 99 -7.38 -2.64 -17.26
N LEU A 100 -8.02 -1.84 -16.41
CA LEU A 100 -9.14 -0.99 -16.82
C LEU A 100 -8.72 0.20 -17.70
N ALA A 101 -7.43 0.53 -17.80
CA ALA A 101 -6.91 1.50 -18.76
C ALA A 101 -6.92 0.98 -20.19
N LEU A 102 -6.94 -0.35 -20.39
CA LEU A 102 -7.04 -0.95 -21.70
C LEU A 102 -8.47 -0.86 -22.29
N PRO A 103 -8.59 -0.73 -23.62
CA PRO A 103 -9.84 -1.01 -24.34
C PRO A 103 -10.42 -2.38 -23.94
N PRO A 104 -11.75 -2.54 -23.80
CA PRO A 104 -12.38 -3.79 -23.38
C PRO A 104 -11.88 -5.03 -24.12
N GLU A 105 -11.61 -4.88 -25.42
CA GLU A 105 -11.17 -5.93 -26.34
C GLU A 105 -9.77 -6.46 -25.99
N LEU A 106 -8.93 -5.63 -25.35
CA LEU A 106 -7.55 -5.95 -24.99
C LEU A 106 -7.39 -6.48 -23.57
N ARG A 107 -8.41 -6.33 -22.70
CA ARG A 107 -8.32 -6.69 -21.27
C ARG A 107 -8.12 -8.18 -21.02
N ALA A 108 -8.58 -9.03 -21.92
CA ALA A 108 -8.46 -10.49 -21.84
C ALA A 108 -7.32 -11.04 -22.73
N THR A 109 -6.35 -10.20 -23.09
CA THR A 109 -5.22 -10.56 -23.97
C THR A 109 -3.88 -10.37 -23.26
N PHE A 110 -2.77 -10.77 -23.90
CA PHE A 110 -1.42 -10.55 -23.38
C PHE A 110 -1.09 -9.06 -23.13
N ALA A 111 -1.82 -8.14 -23.77
CA ALA A 111 -1.65 -6.70 -23.54
C ALA A 111 -1.90 -6.33 -22.06
N ARG A 112 -2.81 -7.04 -21.37
CA ARG A 112 -3.01 -6.90 -19.92
C ARG A 112 -1.71 -7.17 -19.16
N ASP A 113 -1.05 -8.29 -19.46
CA ASP A 113 0.15 -8.71 -18.74
C ASP A 113 1.32 -7.76 -19.02
N VAL A 114 1.44 -7.26 -20.25
CA VAL A 114 2.45 -6.25 -20.60
C VAL A 114 2.22 -4.94 -19.83
N VAL A 115 0.98 -4.45 -19.76
CA VAL A 115 0.69 -3.20 -19.03
C VAL A 115 0.80 -3.40 -17.52
N GLN A 116 0.40 -4.56 -16.99
CA GLN A 116 0.65 -4.93 -15.60
C GLN A 116 2.17 -4.91 -15.31
N ASP A 117 2.99 -5.51 -16.18
CA ASP A 117 4.44 -5.57 -16.03
C ASP A 117 5.09 -4.19 -15.89
N GLN A 118 4.53 -3.17 -16.53
CA GLN A 118 5.03 -1.79 -16.43
C GLN A 118 4.87 -1.18 -15.03
N ILE A 119 4.00 -1.73 -14.17
CA ILE A 119 3.93 -1.31 -12.76
C ILE A 119 5.23 -1.60 -12.01
N SER A 120 5.99 -2.62 -12.45
CA SER A 120 7.30 -2.94 -11.86
C SER A 120 8.31 -1.80 -11.95
N SER A 121 8.11 -0.85 -12.88
CA SER A 121 8.93 0.36 -13.04
C SER A 121 8.78 1.36 -11.89
N ALA A 122 7.68 1.27 -11.12
CA ALA A 122 7.47 2.10 -9.94
C ALA A 122 8.06 1.45 -8.69
N HIS A 123 8.59 2.27 -7.78
CA HIS A 123 9.13 1.78 -6.51
C HIS A 123 7.98 1.39 -5.55
N PRO A 124 7.85 0.12 -5.12
CA PRO A 124 6.71 -0.36 -4.32
C PRO A 124 6.60 0.32 -2.95
N GLY A 125 7.73 0.67 -2.34
CA GLY A 125 7.80 1.39 -1.07
C GLY A 125 7.87 2.92 -1.20
N ALA A 126 7.59 3.52 -2.37
CA ALA A 126 7.82 4.95 -2.59
C ALA A 126 7.21 5.87 -1.51
N PRO A 127 5.97 5.66 -1.02
CA PRO A 127 5.41 6.50 0.04
C PRO A 127 6.26 6.51 1.33
N LEU A 128 6.83 5.37 1.71
CA LEU A 128 7.69 5.27 2.90
C LEU A 128 8.99 6.05 2.75
N VAL A 129 9.55 6.08 1.53
CA VAL A 129 10.78 6.82 1.23
C VAL A 129 10.53 8.33 1.21
N VAL A 130 9.37 8.76 0.68
CA VAL A 130 9.04 10.17 0.52
C VAL A 130 8.61 10.81 1.85
N ALA A 131 7.97 10.06 2.75
CA ALA A 131 7.50 10.58 4.04
C ALA A 131 8.58 11.35 4.85
N PRO A 132 9.76 10.80 5.18
CA PRO A 132 10.76 11.53 5.95
C PRO A 132 11.32 12.77 5.24
N LEU A 133 11.27 12.81 3.90
CA LEU A 133 11.65 14.00 3.13
C LEU A 133 10.61 15.12 3.29
N LEU A 134 9.32 14.75 3.32
CA LEU A 134 8.24 15.71 3.54
C LEU A 134 8.23 16.21 4.99
N ASP A 135 8.50 15.33 5.97
CA ASP A 135 8.72 15.71 7.36
C ASP A 135 9.84 16.76 7.48
N ALA A 136 11.00 16.49 6.85
CA ALA A 136 12.13 17.41 6.84
C ALA A 136 11.84 18.74 6.15
N ALA A 137 10.95 18.74 5.15
CA ALA A 137 10.51 19.94 4.45
C ALA A 137 9.37 20.68 5.18
N GLY A 138 8.86 20.16 6.30
CA GLY A 138 7.72 20.73 7.03
C GLY A 138 6.41 20.69 6.23
N VAL A 139 6.30 19.80 5.26
CA VAL A 139 5.10 19.65 4.43
C VAL A 139 4.12 18.71 5.15
N LEU A 140 2.87 19.13 5.32
CA LEU A 140 1.87 18.26 5.92
C LEU A 140 1.57 17.07 4.98
N HIS A 141 1.70 15.85 5.50
CA HIS A 141 1.33 14.62 4.79
C HIS A 141 0.74 13.56 5.72
N ALA A 142 0.13 12.54 5.13
CA ALA A 142 -0.26 11.34 5.88
C ALA A 142 0.98 10.48 6.17
N GLU A 143 1.03 9.86 7.35
CA GLU A 143 2.06 8.88 7.70
C GLU A 143 1.76 7.54 7.00
N PRO A 144 2.56 7.12 6.00
CA PRO A 144 2.31 5.87 5.30
C PRO A 144 2.77 4.68 6.14
N ARG A 145 1.94 3.63 6.17
CA ARG A 145 2.27 2.33 6.76
C ARG A 145 1.97 1.23 5.75
N ILE A 146 2.80 0.19 5.73
CA ILE A 146 2.51 -1.03 4.97
C ILE A 146 1.90 -2.03 5.95
N ALA A 147 0.73 -2.55 5.58
CA ALA A 147 0.05 -3.60 6.32
C ALA A 147 -0.65 -4.55 5.34
N LEU A 148 -0.82 -5.79 5.77
CA LEU A 148 -1.64 -6.78 5.09
C LEU A 148 -3.09 -6.62 5.54
N LEU A 149 -4.02 -6.44 4.60
CA LEU A 149 -5.45 -6.50 4.88
C LEU A 149 -5.93 -7.94 4.64
N PRO A 150 -6.28 -8.70 5.68
CA PRO A 150 -6.86 -10.03 5.50
C PRO A 150 -8.29 -9.95 4.96
N ASP A 151 -8.81 -11.09 4.49
CA ASP A 151 -10.24 -11.20 4.20
C ASP A 151 -11.04 -10.92 5.48
N ASP A 152 -12.05 -10.05 5.38
CA ASP A 152 -12.88 -9.65 6.50
C ASP A 152 -14.34 -9.51 6.01
N PRO A 153 -15.33 -10.05 6.75
CA PRO A 153 -16.74 -10.00 6.34
C PRO A 153 -17.34 -8.59 6.27
N ARG A 154 -16.64 -7.57 6.77
CA ARG A 154 -17.07 -6.16 6.69
C ARG A 154 -16.74 -5.50 5.35
N LEU A 155 -15.96 -6.15 4.48
CA LEU A 155 -15.38 -5.58 3.26
C LEU A 155 -16.06 -6.03 1.95
#